data_AF-A0A651DUE3-F1
#
_entry.id   AF-A0A651DUE3-F1
#
_cell.length_a   1.000
_cell.length_b   1.000
_cell.length_c   1.000
_cell.angle_alpha   90.00
_cell.angle_beta   90.00
_cell.angle_gamma   90.00
#
_symmetry.space_group_name_H-M   'P 1'
#
loop_
_entity.id
_entity.type
_entity.pdbx_description
1 polymer ?
#
loop_
_entity_poly.entity_id
_entity_poly.type
_entity_poly.pdbx_seq_one_letter_code
_entity_poly.pdbx_strand_id
1 'polypeptide(L)'
;MKTTWNYKLLQFLNNKKEDGGFTLIELLVVIIIIGILSAIALPAFLNQANRARQSEATTYVGSVNRAQQAYRLEAPEFAPKIDLLGLGIQTATQFYVYGSIADGSAAGAAGTANTLAQIGNNTDWTKGVRVNAAPKDTALLGYTGVTYTLQDGGGNATTTALLCIGKVPGTVPELENPTSLGVAGASVMATEATAKRPDCK
;
A
#
# COMPACT_ATOMS: atom_id res chain seq x y z
N MET A 1 52.75 -40.39 60.09
CA MET A 1 52.03 -40.98 58.94
C MET A 1 51.82 -39.88 57.92
N LYS A 2 52.10 -40.16 56.64
CA LYS A 2 52.47 -39.21 55.58
C LYS A 2 51.33 -38.29 55.12
N THR A 3 51.52 -36.98 55.20
CA THR A 3 50.64 -35.93 54.61
C THR A 3 51.01 -35.61 53.15
N THR A 4 51.32 -36.63 52.34
CA THR A 4 51.81 -36.46 50.97
C THR A 4 50.74 -36.60 49.89
N TRP A 5 49.44 -36.57 50.22
CA TRP A 5 48.37 -36.86 49.25
C TRP A 5 47.65 -35.64 48.66
N ASN A 6 47.80 -34.44 49.24
CA ASN A 6 46.99 -33.28 48.84
C ASN A 6 47.63 -32.33 47.82
N TYR A 7 48.92 -32.47 47.49
CA TYR A 7 49.58 -31.55 46.54
C TYR A 7 49.43 -31.97 45.07
N LYS A 8 49.03 -33.21 44.79
CA LYS A 8 48.93 -33.74 43.42
C LYS A 8 47.57 -33.48 42.76
N LEU A 9 46.50 -33.37 43.56
CA LEU A 9 45.14 -33.05 43.08
C LEU A 9 45.04 -31.57 42.63
N LEU A 10 45.70 -30.67 43.37
CA LEU A 10 45.75 -29.24 43.04
C LEU A 10 46.54 -28.95 41.75
N GLN A 11 47.47 -29.83 41.37
CA GLN A 11 48.27 -29.68 40.15
C GLN A 11 47.48 -30.04 38.88
N PHE A 12 46.42 -30.86 38.99
CA PHE A 12 45.52 -31.18 37.87
C PHE A 12 44.44 -30.12 37.63
N LEU A 13 44.08 -29.30 38.64
CA LEU A 13 43.17 -28.16 38.46
C LEU A 13 43.87 -26.91 37.90
N ASN A 14 45.21 -26.87 37.95
CA ASN A 14 46.02 -25.77 37.40
C ASN A 14 46.58 -26.07 36.00
N ASN A 15 46.20 -27.21 35.39
CA ASN A 15 46.77 -27.62 34.10
C ASN A 15 45.64 -27.88 33.09
N LYS A 16 45.64 -27.09 32.02
CA LYS A 16 44.71 -27.06 30.88
C LYS A 16 43.30 -26.56 31.18
N LYS A 17 43.13 -25.26 30.93
CA LYS A 17 42.42 -24.85 29.71
C LYS A 17 43.21 -23.73 29.06
N GLU A 18 43.75 -24.00 27.88
CA GLU A 18 44.08 -22.95 26.91
C GLU A 18 42.73 -22.41 26.39
N ASP A 19 41.98 -21.73 27.26
CA ASP A 19 40.80 -21.00 26.84
C ASP A 19 41.33 -19.77 26.10
N GLY A 20 41.52 -19.93 24.79
CA GLY A 20 41.83 -18.84 23.87
C GLY A 20 40.72 -17.81 23.94
N GLY A 21 40.91 -16.79 24.78
CA GLY A 21 39.97 -15.69 24.93
C GLY A 21 39.88 -14.89 23.63
N PHE A 22 38.66 -14.55 23.23
CA PHE A 22 38.40 -13.59 22.15
C PHE A 22 39.17 -12.30 22.44
N THR A 23 40.04 -11.88 21.53
CA THR A 23 40.74 -10.62 21.70
C THR A 23 39.76 -9.46 21.49
N LEU A 24 39.95 -8.37 22.25
CA LEU A 24 39.12 -7.17 22.08
C LEU A 24 39.20 -6.62 20.65
N ILE A 25 40.36 -6.79 20.00
CA ILE A 25 40.58 -6.37 18.61
C ILE A 25 39.83 -7.25 17.60
N GLU A 26 39.69 -8.56 17.82
CA GLU A 26 38.87 -9.43 16.97
C GLU A 26 37.41 -9.00 17.01
N LEU A 27 36.88 -8.71 18.20
CA LEU A 27 35.51 -8.24 18.35
C LEU A 27 35.33 -6.85 17.71
N LEU A 28 36.33 -5.97 17.83
CA LEU A 28 36.34 -4.64 17.21
C LEU A 28 36.25 -4.72 15.68
N VAL A 29 37.06 -5.57 15.03
CA VAL A 29 37.05 -5.70 13.57
C VAL A 29 35.72 -6.27 13.08
N VAL A 30 35.13 -7.23 13.80
CA VAL A 30 33.83 -7.81 13.45
C VAL A 30 32.72 -6.77 13.50
N ILE A 31 32.65 -5.95 14.56
CA ILE A 31 31.61 -4.92 14.65
C ILE A 31 31.74 -3.85 13.57
N ILE A 32 32.99 -3.56 13.13
CA ILE A 32 33.25 -2.64 12.02
C ILE A 32 32.73 -3.23 10.71
N ILE A 33 33.01 -4.51 10.43
CA ILE A 33 32.56 -5.17 9.20
C ILE A 33 31.02 -5.24 9.15
N ILE A 34 30.35 -5.71 10.22
CA ILE A 34 28.88 -5.75 10.25
C ILE A 34 28.28 -4.34 10.20
N GLY A 35 28.97 -3.33 10.73
CA GLY A 35 28.55 -1.93 10.65
C GLY A 35 28.50 -1.42 9.20
N ILE A 36 29.54 -1.68 8.41
CA ILE A 36 29.60 -1.30 6.99
C ILE A 36 28.52 -2.04 6.19
N LEU A 37 28.38 -3.34 6.40
CA LEU A 37 27.37 -4.14 5.69
C LEU A 37 25.95 -3.68 6.04
N SER A 38 25.68 -3.40 7.31
CA SER A 38 24.36 -2.95 7.78
C SER A 38 23.99 -1.58 7.21
N ALA A 39 24.95 -0.67 7.06
CA ALA A 39 24.71 0.67 6.51
C ALA A 39 24.16 0.63 5.07
N ILE A 40 24.62 -0.33 4.25
CA ILE A 40 24.15 -0.50 2.87
C ILE A 40 22.88 -1.36 2.81
N ALA A 41 22.81 -2.41 3.63
CA ALA A 41 21.72 -3.38 3.59
C ALA A 41 20.41 -2.83 4.19
N LEU A 42 20.48 -2.05 5.26
CA LEU A 42 19.29 -1.57 5.99
C LEU A 42 18.33 -0.73 5.13
N PRO A 43 18.77 0.30 4.38
CA PRO A 43 17.84 1.09 3.57
C PRO A 43 17.18 0.26 2.45
N ALA A 44 17.92 -0.68 1.86
CA ALA A 44 17.38 -1.59 0.85
C ALA A 44 16.33 -2.53 1.44
N PHE A 45 16.60 -3.09 2.63
CA PHE A 45 15.66 -3.95 3.34
C PHE A 45 14.37 -3.21 3.71
N LEU A 46 14.47 -1.97 4.21
CA LEU A 46 13.30 -1.15 4.54
C LEU A 46 12.44 -0.83 3.31
N ASN A 47 13.07 -0.54 2.16
CA ASN A 47 12.35 -0.32 0.90
C ASN A 47 11.62 -1.59 0.44
N GLN A 48 12.27 -2.76 0.51
CA GLN A 48 11.64 -4.04 0.17
C GLN A 48 10.46 -4.35 1.10
N ALA A 49 10.60 -4.13 2.41
CA ALA A 49 9.51 -4.27 3.37
C ALA A 49 8.33 -3.34 3.04
N ASN A 50 8.60 -2.08 2.67
CA ASN A 50 7.56 -1.14 2.26
C ASN A 50 6.87 -1.56 0.95
N ARG A 51 7.60 -2.10 -0.03
CA ARG A 51 7.01 -2.65 -1.27
C ARG A 51 6.12 -3.86 -0.99
N ALA A 52 6.54 -4.75 -0.09
CA ALA A 52 5.72 -5.88 0.34
C ALA A 52 4.40 -5.41 0.98
N ARG A 53 4.45 -4.40 1.86
CA ARG A 53 3.24 -3.78 2.43
C ARG A 53 2.35 -3.13 1.37
N GLN A 54 2.95 -2.44 0.40
CA GLN A 54 2.21 -1.80 -0.69
C GLN A 54 1.50 -2.80 -1.63
N SER A 55 2.02 -4.03 -1.77
CA SER A 55 1.40 -5.08 -2.59
C SER A 55 0.00 -5.49 -2.10
N GLU A 56 -0.27 -5.30 -0.81
CA GLU A 56 -1.59 -5.51 -0.23
C GLU A 56 -2.60 -4.51 -0.81
N ALA A 57 -2.24 -3.23 -0.83
CA ALA A 57 -3.08 -2.17 -1.38
C ALA A 57 -3.38 -2.38 -2.87
N THR A 58 -2.38 -2.71 -3.68
CA THR A 58 -2.58 -2.97 -5.11
C THR A 58 -3.50 -4.16 -5.35
N THR A 59 -3.36 -5.23 -4.57
CA THR A 59 -4.20 -6.42 -4.67
C THR A 59 -5.64 -6.14 -4.27
N TYR A 60 -5.85 -5.43 -3.17
CA TYR A 60 -7.18 -5.09 -2.67
C TYR A 60 -7.92 -4.16 -3.63
N VAL A 61 -7.28 -3.05 -4.01
CA VAL A 61 -7.85 -2.07 -4.93
C VAL A 61 -8.12 -2.69 -6.31
N GLY A 62 -7.19 -3.51 -6.81
CA GLY A 62 -7.39 -4.23 -8.07
C GLY A 62 -8.54 -5.24 -8.01
N SER A 63 -8.75 -5.88 -6.87
CA SER A 63 -9.89 -6.80 -6.67
C SER A 63 -11.22 -6.06 -6.62
N VAL A 64 -11.27 -4.89 -5.95
CA VAL A 64 -12.45 -4.01 -5.98
C VAL A 64 -12.75 -3.56 -7.40
N ASN A 65 -11.77 -3.12 -8.17
CA ASN A 65 -11.97 -2.69 -9.56
C ASN A 65 -12.56 -3.81 -10.43
N ARG A 66 -12.01 -5.04 -10.36
CA ARG A 66 -12.54 -6.19 -11.11
C ARG A 66 -13.97 -6.54 -10.67
N ALA A 67 -14.25 -6.52 -9.38
CA ALA A 67 -15.57 -6.79 -8.86
C ALA A 67 -16.58 -5.71 -9.27
N GLN A 68 -16.17 -4.44 -9.33
CA GLN A 68 -17.02 -3.36 -9.83
C GLN A 68 -17.35 -3.52 -11.32
N GLN A 69 -16.38 -3.96 -12.13
CA GLN A 69 -16.63 -4.29 -13.53
C GLN A 69 -17.62 -5.44 -13.67
N ALA A 70 -17.46 -6.52 -12.88
CA ALA A 70 -18.39 -7.65 -12.87
C ALA A 70 -19.79 -7.22 -12.42
N TYR A 71 -19.88 -6.45 -11.33
CA TYR A 71 -21.15 -5.91 -10.83
C TYR A 71 -21.86 -5.06 -11.87
N ARG A 72 -21.11 -4.29 -12.68
CA ARG A 72 -21.68 -3.45 -13.76
C ARG A 72 -22.25 -4.27 -14.93
N LEU A 73 -21.89 -5.54 -15.06
CA LEU A 73 -22.50 -6.46 -16.02
C LEU A 73 -23.87 -6.95 -15.54
N GLU A 74 -24.07 -6.99 -14.22
CA GLU A 74 -25.31 -7.49 -13.59
C GLU A 74 -26.28 -6.34 -13.25
N ALA A 75 -25.76 -5.16 -12.91
CA ALA A 75 -26.51 -3.99 -12.49
C ALA A 75 -26.14 -2.74 -13.33
N PRO A 76 -27.08 -1.81 -13.56
CA PRO A 76 -26.83 -0.61 -14.35
C PRO A 76 -25.95 0.43 -13.64
N GLU A 77 -25.80 0.34 -12.33
CA GLU A 77 -25.03 1.27 -11.49
C GLU A 77 -23.84 0.55 -10.84
N PHE A 78 -22.82 1.31 -10.44
CA PHE A 78 -21.70 0.77 -9.65
C PHE A 78 -22.11 0.51 -8.21
N ALA A 79 -21.47 -0.46 -7.55
CA ALA A 79 -21.79 -0.77 -6.16
C ALA A 79 -21.31 0.38 -5.26
N PRO A 80 -22.17 0.96 -4.41
CA PRO A 80 -21.81 2.07 -3.52
C PRO A 80 -21.02 1.64 -2.28
N LYS A 81 -20.93 0.33 -2.02
CA LYS A 81 -20.24 -0.24 -0.87
C LYS A 81 -19.37 -1.43 -1.26
N ILE A 82 -18.29 -1.64 -0.52
CA ILE A 82 -17.36 -2.75 -0.73
C ILE A 82 -18.02 -4.09 -0.35
N ASP A 83 -18.83 -4.14 0.71
CA ASP A 83 -19.51 -5.37 1.15
C ASP A 83 -20.47 -5.94 0.09
N LEU A 84 -21.07 -5.08 -0.74
CA LEU A 84 -21.97 -5.50 -1.82
C LEU A 84 -21.23 -6.28 -2.91
N LEU A 85 -19.91 -6.13 -3.01
CA LEU A 85 -19.08 -6.85 -3.97
C LEU A 85 -18.77 -8.30 -3.54
N GLY A 86 -19.09 -8.68 -2.29
CA GLY A 86 -18.88 -10.04 -1.79
C GLY A 86 -17.41 -10.47 -1.70
N LEU A 87 -16.47 -9.53 -1.68
CA LEU A 87 -15.03 -9.80 -1.72
C LEU A 87 -14.43 -10.30 -0.40
N GLY A 88 -15.15 -10.13 0.72
CA GLY A 88 -14.64 -10.49 2.05
C GLY A 88 -13.40 -9.70 2.51
N ILE A 89 -13.13 -8.55 1.89
CA ILE A 89 -12.00 -7.70 2.23
C ILE A 89 -12.32 -6.81 3.43
N GLN A 90 -11.36 -6.69 4.34
CA GLN A 90 -11.48 -5.79 5.48
C GLN A 90 -11.26 -4.34 5.03
N THR A 91 -12.10 -3.41 5.49
CA THR A 91 -12.02 -1.99 5.15
C THR A 91 -10.88 -1.26 5.86
N ALA A 92 -10.22 -1.91 6.81
CA ALA A 92 -9.00 -1.42 7.43
C ALA A 92 -8.12 -2.61 7.78
N THR A 93 -6.86 -2.56 7.39
CA THR A 93 -5.83 -3.54 7.70
C THR A 93 -4.76 -2.90 8.57
N GLN A 94 -3.63 -3.57 8.79
CA GLN A 94 -2.54 -3.00 9.58
C GLN A 94 -1.90 -1.79 8.89
N PHE A 95 -1.84 -1.78 7.56
CA PHE A 95 -1.10 -0.77 6.79
C PHE A 95 -1.99 0.21 6.04
N TYR A 96 -3.22 -0.17 5.70
CA TYR A 96 -4.11 0.64 4.88
C TYR A 96 -5.54 0.75 5.44
N VAL A 97 -6.22 1.82 5.04
CA VAL A 97 -7.67 1.98 5.19
C VAL A 97 -8.27 2.12 3.80
N TYR A 98 -9.34 1.38 3.52
CA TYR A 98 -10.01 1.33 2.24
C TYR A 98 -11.42 1.93 2.34
N GLY A 99 -11.74 2.81 1.40
CA GLY A 99 -13.08 3.38 1.29
C GLY A 99 -13.10 4.70 0.54
N SER A 100 -14.15 5.49 0.77
CA SER A 100 -14.29 6.84 0.25
C SER A 100 -13.50 7.79 1.15
N ILE A 101 -12.27 8.07 0.73
CA ILE A 101 -11.34 9.00 1.39
C ILE A 101 -11.18 10.20 0.45
N ALA A 102 -10.99 11.41 0.98
CA ALA A 102 -10.74 12.56 0.13
C ALA A 102 -9.36 12.43 -0.54
N ASP A 103 -9.26 12.88 -1.78
CA ASP A 103 -7.99 12.90 -2.51
C ASP A 103 -7.00 13.84 -1.78
N GLY A 104 -5.71 13.51 -1.79
CA GLY A 104 -4.70 14.26 -1.04
C GLY A 104 -4.75 14.08 0.49
N SER A 105 -5.66 13.25 1.02
CA SER A 105 -5.72 12.98 2.46
C SER A 105 -4.41 12.38 2.98
N ALA A 106 -4.00 12.80 4.16
CA ALA A 106 -2.79 12.33 4.82
C ALA A 106 -2.93 10.91 5.41
N ALA A 107 -1.80 10.34 5.80
CA ALA A 107 -1.72 9.00 6.36
C ALA A 107 -2.58 8.88 7.63
N GLY A 108 -3.29 7.77 7.76
CA GLY A 108 -4.20 7.52 8.88
C GLY A 108 -5.53 8.27 8.77
N ALA A 109 -5.80 8.98 7.66
CA ALA A 109 -7.12 9.56 7.42
C ALA A 109 -8.20 8.48 7.45
N ALA A 110 -9.16 8.65 8.35
CA ALA A 110 -10.35 7.80 8.40
C ALA A 110 -11.27 8.18 7.23
N GLY A 111 -11.42 7.28 6.27
CA GLY A 111 -12.52 7.35 5.31
C GLY A 111 -13.83 6.94 5.95
N THR A 112 -14.94 7.23 5.27
CA THR A 112 -16.18 6.50 5.53
C THR A 112 -15.93 5.06 5.12
N ALA A 113 -15.70 4.21 6.13
CA ALA A 113 -15.34 2.81 5.91
C ALA A 113 -16.44 2.12 5.10
N ASN A 114 -16.02 1.20 4.23
CA ASN A 114 -16.91 0.39 3.37
C ASN A 114 -17.67 1.15 2.28
N THR A 115 -17.77 2.48 2.33
CA THR A 115 -18.41 3.24 1.25
C THR A 115 -17.42 3.52 0.14
N LEU A 116 -17.92 3.53 -1.09
CA LEU A 116 -17.15 3.87 -2.27
C LEU A 116 -17.62 5.22 -2.79
N ALA A 117 -16.66 6.06 -3.17
CA ALA A 117 -17.00 7.38 -3.66
C ALA A 117 -17.48 7.26 -5.11
N GLN A 118 -18.75 7.58 -5.33
CA GLN A 118 -19.28 7.70 -6.69
C GLN A 118 -18.64 8.92 -7.36
N ILE A 119 -18.31 8.76 -8.63
CA ILE A 119 -17.79 9.82 -9.49
C ILE A 119 -18.94 10.21 -10.42
N GLY A 120 -19.30 11.49 -10.34
CA GLY A 120 -20.38 12.04 -11.15
C GLY A 120 -20.04 12.03 -12.64
N ASN A 121 -21.06 12.18 -13.45
CA ASN A 121 -20.92 12.29 -14.90
C ASN A 121 -20.07 13.52 -15.24
N ASN A 122 -19.15 13.38 -16.18
CA ASN A 122 -18.57 14.52 -16.88
C ASN A 122 -18.72 14.31 -18.40
N THR A 123 -18.15 15.20 -19.21
CA THR A 123 -18.21 15.14 -20.68
C THR A 123 -17.49 13.94 -21.30
N ASP A 124 -16.56 13.33 -20.58
CA ASP A 124 -15.62 12.33 -21.11
C ASP A 124 -15.94 10.91 -20.59
N TRP A 125 -16.68 10.80 -19.48
CA TRP A 125 -17.09 9.54 -18.82
C TRP A 125 -18.43 9.70 -18.11
N THR A 126 -19.30 8.71 -18.34
CA THR A 126 -20.70 8.81 -17.93
C THR A 126 -20.86 8.60 -16.44
N LYS A 127 -20.25 7.57 -15.83
CA LYS A 127 -20.34 7.28 -14.39
C LYS A 127 -19.10 6.51 -13.93
N GLY A 128 -18.75 6.62 -12.66
CA GLY A 128 -17.69 5.81 -12.08
C GLY A 128 -17.78 5.67 -10.58
N VAL A 129 -16.92 4.82 -10.03
CA VAL A 129 -16.73 4.61 -8.61
C VAL A 129 -15.24 4.56 -8.32
N ARG A 130 -14.85 5.09 -7.18
CA ARG A 130 -13.48 4.95 -6.68
C ARG A 130 -13.40 4.39 -5.28
N VAL A 131 -12.28 3.70 -5.07
CA VAL A 131 -11.82 3.21 -3.79
C VAL A 131 -10.43 3.78 -3.55
N ASN A 132 -10.24 4.41 -2.40
CA ASN A 132 -8.96 4.94 -1.99
C ASN A 132 -8.39 4.01 -0.91
N ALA A 133 -7.10 3.69 -1.04
CA ALA A 133 -6.30 3.01 -0.04
C ALA A 133 -5.35 4.04 0.58
N ALA A 134 -5.76 4.62 1.70
CA ALA A 134 -4.93 5.54 2.45
C ALA A 134 -3.92 4.75 3.31
N PRO A 135 -2.62 5.07 3.22
CA PRO A 135 -1.63 4.44 4.08
C PRO A 135 -1.85 4.91 5.53
N LYS A 136 -1.56 4.05 6.50
CA LYS A 136 -1.52 4.43 7.93
C LYS A 136 -0.17 5.01 8.36
N ASP A 137 0.87 4.75 7.58
CA ASP A 137 2.25 5.18 7.80
C ASP A 137 2.69 6.12 6.67
N THR A 138 3.41 7.19 7.01
CA THR A 138 3.94 8.17 6.04
C THR A 138 5.04 7.60 5.16
N ALA A 139 5.63 6.45 5.51
CA ALA A 139 6.62 5.76 4.69
C ALA A 139 6.02 5.00 3.48
N LEU A 140 4.70 4.84 3.43
CA LEU A 140 4.00 4.07 2.40
C LEU A 140 3.31 5.00 1.39
N LEU A 141 3.25 4.56 0.12
CA LEU A 141 2.49 5.25 -0.91
C LEU A 141 1.00 4.91 -0.81
N GLY A 142 0.13 5.88 -1.08
CA GLY A 142 -1.30 5.64 -1.25
C GLY A 142 -1.64 5.09 -2.63
N TYR A 143 -2.82 4.47 -2.73
CA TYR A 143 -3.35 3.94 -3.99
C TYR A 143 -4.80 4.36 -4.17
N THR A 144 -5.21 4.57 -5.42
CA THR A 144 -6.58 4.90 -5.78
C THR A 144 -7.00 4.02 -6.94
N GLY A 145 -8.09 3.27 -6.79
CA GLY A 145 -8.71 2.51 -7.86
C GLY A 145 -9.93 3.24 -8.36
N VAL A 146 -10.02 3.41 -9.67
CA VAL A 146 -11.18 4.04 -10.32
C VAL A 146 -11.73 3.06 -11.34
N THR A 147 -13.04 2.80 -11.28
CA THR A 147 -13.76 2.06 -12.31
C THR A 147 -14.81 2.98 -12.90
N TYR A 148 -14.86 3.09 -14.23
CA TYR A 148 -15.71 4.05 -14.92
C TYR A 148 -16.17 3.56 -16.28
N THR A 149 -17.21 4.18 -16.82
CA THR A 149 -17.70 3.91 -18.17
C THR A 149 -17.26 5.01 -19.13
N LEU A 150 -16.62 4.61 -20.22
CA LEU A 150 -16.39 5.45 -21.39
C LEU A 150 -17.56 5.30 -22.34
N GLN A 151 -18.14 6.40 -22.81
CA GLN A 151 -19.23 6.37 -23.78
C GLN A 151 -18.72 6.89 -25.13
N ASP A 152 -18.93 6.10 -26.17
CA ASP A 152 -18.66 6.53 -27.54
C ASP A 152 -19.82 7.41 -28.07
N GLY A 153 -19.57 8.18 -29.12
CA GLY A 153 -20.57 9.02 -29.80
C GLY A 153 -21.77 8.25 -30.33
N GLY A 154 -21.67 6.92 -30.46
CA GLY A 154 -22.78 6.01 -30.79
C GLY A 154 -23.63 5.53 -29.60
N GLY A 155 -23.38 6.01 -28.38
CA GLY A 155 -24.15 5.63 -27.18
C GLY A 155 -23.73 4.32 -26.51
N ASN A 156 -22.72 3.64 -27.04
CA ASN A 156 -22.15 2.45 -26.42
C ASN A 156 -21.25 2.82 -25.24
N ALA A 157 -21.49 2.22 -24.07
CA ALA A 157 -20.70 2.42 -22.87
C ALA A 157 -19.78 1.23 -22.60
N THR A 158 -18.48 1.47 -22.48
CA THR A 158 -17.45 0.47 -22.16
C THR A 158 -16.92 0.70 -20.75
N THR A 159 -17.00 -0.31 -19.89
CA THR A 159 -16.46 -0.22 -18.53
C THR A 159 -14.95 -0.44 -18.54
N THR A 160 -14.19 0.49 -17.97
CA THR A 160 -12.73 0.46 -17.84
C THR A 160 -12.36 0.69 -16.37
N ALA A 161 -11.18 0.24 -15.95
CA ALA A 161 -10.63 0.55 -14.64
C ALA A 161 -9.18 1.02 -14.73
N LEU A 162 -8.81 1.87 -13.78
CA LEU A 162 -7.48 2.42 -13.58
C LEU A 162 -7.05 2.19 -12.12
N LEU A 163 -5.75 1.93 -11.95
CA LEU A 163 -5.09 1.92 -10.65
C LEU A 163 -4.04 3.04 -10.64
N CYS A 164 -4.23 3.98 -9.74
CA CYS A 164 -3.32 5.08 -9.47
C CYS A 164 -2.45 4.79 -8.26
N ILE A 165 -1.18 5.17 -8.36
CA ILE A 165 -0.21 5.16 -7.27
C ILE A 165 0.18 6.59 -6.92
N GLY A 166 0.26 6.90 -5.63
CA GLY A 166 0.64 8.22 -5.15
C GLY A 166 2.13 8.48 -5.40
N LYS A 167 2.45 9.69 -5.86
CA LYS A 167 3.83 10.16 -5.99
C LYS A 167 4.44 10.60 -4.66
N VAL A 168 3.60 11.05 -3.73
CA VAL A 168 3.99 11.52 -2.41
C VAL A 168 3.68 10.44 -1.36
N PRO A 169 4.68 10.00 -0.56
CA PRO A 169 4.44 9.08 0.56
C PRO A 169 3.54 9.69 1.62
N GLY A 170 2.67 8.86 2.19
CA GLY A 170 1.77 9.26 3.26
C GLY A 170 0.54 10.05 2.79
N THR A 171 0.28 10.16 1.49
CA THR A 171 -0.95 10.77 0.99
C THR A 171 -1.70 9.85 0.03
N VAL A 172 -3.01 10.07 -0.06
CA VAL A 172 -3.86 9.47 -1.09
C VAL A 172 -3.57 10.18 -2.42
N PRO A 173 -3.29 9.44 -3.53
CA PRO A 173 -3.09 10.03 -4.84
C PRO A 173 -4.26 10.92 -5.25
N GLU A 174 -3.94 12.08 -5.83
CA GLU A 174 -4.94 12.94 -6.45
C GLU A 174 -5.19 12.49 -7.88
N LEU A 175 -6.47 12.42 -8.25
CA LEU A 175 -6.86 12.16 -9.63
C LEU A 175 -6.79 13.48 -10.41
N GLU A 176 -6.18 13.47 -11.59
CA GLU A 176 -6.29 14.55 -12.57
C GLU A 176 -7.60 14.36 -13.36
N ASN A 177 -8.41 15.42 -13.39
CA ASN A 177 -9.80 15.45 -13.90
C ASN A 177 -10.88 14.72 -13.06
N PRO A 178 -11.05 15.00 -11.75
CA PRO A 178 -12.23 14.62 -10.99
C PRO A 178 -13.13 15.85 -10.85
N THR A 179 -14.26 15.96 -11.56
CA THR A 179 -15.30 16.88 -11.07
C THR A 179 -15.75 16.33 -9.72
N SER A 180 -15.31 17.04 -8.70
CA SER A 180 -14.94 16.55 -7.38
C SER A 180 -16.12 16.01 -6.58
N LEU A 181 -15.79 15.28 -5.51
CA LEU A 181 -16.66 14.94 -4.40
C LEU A 181 -17.76 15.99 -4.14
N GLY A 182 -18.97 15.70 -4.60
CA GLY A 182 -20.18 16.38 -4.17
C GLY A 182 -20.94 17.13 -5.27
N VAL A 183 -22.20 16.71 -5.42
CA VAL A 183 -23.36 17.51 -5.85
C VAL A 183 -23.54 17.76 -7.36
N ALA A 184 -24.81 17.58 -7.75
CA ALA A 184 -25.38 17.83 -9.06
C ALA A 184 -24.96 19.16 -9.70
N GLY A 185 -24.79 19.14 -11.03
CA GLY A 185 -24.84 20.35 -11.86
C GLY A 185 -23.47 20.89 -12.28
N ALA A 186 -22.88 20.30 -13.31
CA ALA A 186 -21.96 21.02 -14.19
C ALA A 186 -22.12 20.49 -15.61
N SER A 187 -23.09 21.05 -16.32
CA SER A 187 -23.19 20.97 -17.77
C SER A 187 -22.03 21.75 -18.39
N VAL A 188 -21.12 21.06 -19.09
CA VAL A 188 -20.22 21.71 -20.04
C VAL A 188 -20.37 20.96 -21.34
N MET A 189 -20.80 21.63 -22.39
CA MET A 189 -20.75 21.10 -23.75
C MET A 189 -19.30 21.21 -24.24
N ALA A 190 -18.71 20.11 -24.67
CA ALA A 190 -17.52 20.13 -25.51
C ALA A 190 -17.72 19.17 -26.68
N THR A 191 -17.79 19.78 -27.86
CA THR A 191 -17.79 19.20 -29.20
C THR A 191 -16.46 18.45 -29.49
N GLU A 192 -16.59 17.33 -30.19
CA GLU A 192 -15.55 16.58 -30.94
C GLU A 192 -14.48 15.79 -30.15
N ALA A 193 -14.75 14.48 -30.01
CA ALA A 193 -13.81 13.36 -30.16
C ALA A 193 -12.41 13.47 -29.51
N THR A 194 -12.33 13.40 -28.18
CA THR A 194 -11.24 12.73 -27.46
C THR A 194 -11.64 12.53 -26.00
N ALA A 195 -12.21 11.38 -25.65
CA ALA A 195 -12.51 11.05 -24.25
C ALA A 195 -11.21 11.03 -23.42
N LYS A 196 -10.97 12.06 -22.61
CA LYS A 196 -9.79 12.15 -21.75
C LYS A 196 -9.95 11.18 -20.57
N ARG A 197 -9.04 10.22 -20.45
CA ARG A 197 -9.04 9.24 -19.35
C ARG A 197 -8.73 9.95 -18.02
N PRO A 198 -9.27 9.49 -16.87
CA PRO A 198 -8.75 9.93 -15.58
C PRO A 198 -7.28 9.56 -15.51
N ASP A 199 -6.44 10.50 -15.08
CA ASP A 199 -4.99 10.30 -14.91
C ASP A 199 -4.62 10.55 -13.43
N CYS A 200 -3.44 10.14 -12.99
CA CYS A 200 -3.00 10.30 -11.60
C CYS A 200 -1.94 11.41 -11.50
N LYS A 201 -1.97 12.23 -10.43
CA LYS A 201 -0.90 13.19 -10.11
C LYS A 201 0.10 12.68 -9.07
#